data_AF-A0AAW2THG1-F1
#
_entry.id   AF-A0AAW2THG1-F1
#
_cell.length_a   1.000
_cell.length_b   1.000
_cell.length_c   1.000
_cell.angle_alpha   90.00
_cell.angle_beta   90.00
_cell.angle_gamma   90.00
#
_symmetry.space_group_name_H-M   'P 1'
#
loop_
_entity.id
_entity.type
_entity.pdbx_description
1 polymer ?
#
loop_
_entity_poly.entity_id
_entity_poly.type
_entity_poly.pdbx_seq_one_letter_code
_entity_poly.pdbx_strand_id
1 'polypeptide(L)'
;MLETHEHLFFLYPFATAYIMEVKRLVRFHWPYSNWATVVQWASRRWRDKHVVNALFRALLASLVYHVWQERNCRVFQHTSRTPLDIARRTVNDICDLIISKELPPTVSSRGLYRLWQIPWPVEESARL
;
A
#
# COMPACT_ATOMS: atom_id res chain seq x y z
N MET A 1 18.99 13.18 -17.53
CA MET A 1 18.44 13.63 -16.24
C MET A 1 18.76 12.55 -15.22
N LEU A 2 19.40 12.88 -14.09
CA LEU A 2 19.83 11.87 -13.12
C LEU A 2 18.60 11.35 -12.35
N GLU A 3 18.28 10.08 -12.48
CA GLU A 3 17.23 9.46 -11.69
C GLU A 3 17.72 9.21 -10.26
N THR A 4 17.26 10.02 -9.32
CA THR A 4 17.44 9.74 -7.89
C THR A 4 16.12 9.27 -7.28
N HIS A 5 16.17 8.56 -6.15
CA HIS A 5 14.96 8.16 -5.42
C HIS A 5 14.04 9.35 -5.11
N GLU A 6 14.61 10.52 -4.80
CA GLU A 6 13.85 11.73 -4.51
C GLU A 6 13.11 12.25 -5.76
N HIS A 7 13.78 12.19 -6.93
CA HIS A 7 13.13 12.52 -8.19
C HIS A 7 12.01 11.55 -8.55
N LEU A 8 12.22 10.24 -8.36
CA LEU A 8 11.25 9.21 -8.71
C LEU A 8 10.01 9.21 -7.81
N PHE A 9 10.16 9.43 -6.51
CA PHE A 9 9.07 9.25 -5.54
C PHE A 9 8.40 10.55 -5.07
N PHE A 10 9.07 11.71 -5.15
CA PHE A 10 8.55 12.96 -4.56
C PHE A 10 8.50 14.13 -5.54
N LEU A 11 9.47 14.24 -6.44
CA LEU A 11 9.45 15.29 -7.47
C LEU A 11 8.73 14.86 -8.73
N TYR A 12 8.43 13.57 -8.88
CA TYR A 12 7.62 13.07 -9.99
C TYR A 12 6.13 13.35 -9.71
N PRO A 13 5.46 14.23 -10.47
CA PRO A 13 4.09 14.66 -10.16
C PRO A 13 3.10 13.50 -10.09
N PHE A 14 3.31 12.47 -10.92
CA PHE A 14 2.50 11.26 -10.89
C PHE A 14 2.65 10.50 -9.56
N ALA A 15 3.88 10.32 -9.04
CA ALA A 15 4.10 9.59 -7.79
C ALA A 15 3.40 10.29 -6.62
N THR A 16 3.49 11.62 -6.56
CA THR A 16 2.81 12.43 -5.55
C THR A 16 1.29 12.29 -5.62
N ALA A 17 0.71 12.43 -6.82
CA ALA A 17 -0.74 12.25 -7.02
C ALA A 17 -1.20 10.82 -6.68
N TYR A 18 -0.42 9.81 -7.05
CA TYR A 18 -0.71 8.41 -6.78
C TYR A 18 -0.72 8.11 -5.27
N ILE A 19 0.32 8.55 -4.56
CA ILE A 19 0.43 8.40 -3.11
C ILE A 19 -0.75 9.11 -2.42
N MET A 20 -1.15 10.30 -2.88
CA MET A 20 -2.33 11.00 -2.36
C MET A 20 -3.61 10.20 -2.53
N GLU A 21 -3.83 9.58 -3.70
CA GLU A 21 -5.00 8.72 -3.92
C GLU A 21 -4.99 7.48 -3.03
N VAL A 22 -3.84 6.81 -2.85
CA VAL A 22 -3.75 5.67 -1.92
C VAL A 22 -4.12 6.10 -0.50
N LYS A 23 -3.64 7.25 -0.01
CA LYS A 23 -4.02 7.77 1.31
C LYS A 23 -5.52 7.98 1.45
N ARG A 24 -6.15 8.56 0.41
CA ARG A 24 -7.60 8.81 0.38
C ARG A 24 -8.40 7.50 0.45
N LEU A 25 -7.91 6.44 -0.20
CA LEU A 25 -8.55 5.13 -0.21
C LEU A 25 -8.38 4.36 1.10
N VAL A 26 -7.15 4.33 1.66
CA VAL A 26 -6.84 3.52 2.85
C VAL A 26 -7.35 4.17 4.15
N ARG A 27 -7.71 5.46 4.13
CA ARG A 27 -8.19 6.25 5.31
C ARG A 27 -7.29 6.12 6.54
N PHE A 28 -6.03 5.73 6.34
CA PHE A 28 -5.00 5.59 7.36
C PHE A 28 -4.01 6.74 7.23
N HIS A 29 -3.74 7.44 8.33
CA HIS A 29 -2.87 8.58 8.32
C HIS A 29 -1.40 8.16 8.44
N TRP A 30 -0.60 8.40 7.40
CA TRP A 30 0.87 8.35 7.47
C TRP A 30 1.45 9.75 7.30
N PRO A 31 2.62 10.06 7.88
CA PRO A 31 3.20 11.40 7.84
C PRO A 31 3.33 11.93 6.41
N TYR A 32 2.88 13.16 6.19
CA TYR A 32 3.07 13.87 4.93
C TYR A 32 4.49 14.44 4.91
N SER A 33 5.42 13.76 4.26
CA SER A 33 6.84 14.15 4.23
C SER A 33 7.56 13.48 3.06
N ASN A 34 8.82 13.87 2.81
CA ASN A 34 9.68 13.25 1.79
C ASN A 34 9.93 11.74 2.05
N TRP A 35 10.45 11.03 1.03
CA TRP A 35 10.65 9.58 1.08
C TRP A 35 11.43 9.14 2.29
N ALA A 36 12.53 9.83 2.55
CA ALA A 36 13.44 9.55 3.64
C ALA A 36 12.71 9.58 4.98
N THR A 37 11.81 10.55 5.16
CA THR A 37 11.03 10.70 6.39
C THR A 37 9.95 9.62 6.49
N VAL A 38 9.27 9.26 5.39
CA VAL A 38 8.30 8.15 5.38
C VAL A 38 9.00 6.82 5.71
N VAL A 39 10.15 6.55 5.09
CA VAL A 39 10.94 5.32 5.33
C VAL A 39 11.49 5.30 6.76
N GLN A 40 11.97 6.43 7.27
CA GLN A 40 12.48 6.52 8.64
C GLN A 40 11.35 6.39 9.68
N TRP A 41 10.19 6.98 9.42
CA TRP A 41 9.01 6.80 10.27
C TRP A 41 8.55 5.34 10.24
N ALA A 42 8.46 4.73 9.06
CA ALA A 42 8.09 3.33 8.85
C ALA A 42 9.05 2.38 9.59
N SER A 43 10.36 2.57 9.44
CA SER A 43 11.36 1.73 10.11
C SER A 43 11.30 1.85 11.64
N ARG A 44 10.95 3.02 12.15
CA ARG A 44 10.74 3.23 13.59
C ARG A 44 9.42 2.66 14.09
N ARG A 45 8.35 2.68 13.29
CA ARG A 45 6.98 2.34 13.71
C ARG A 45 6.63 0.87 13.52
N TRP A 46 7.18 0.23 12.50
CA TRP A 46 6.89 -1.15 12.11
C TRP A 46 8.01 -2.12 12.52
N ARG A 47 8.50 -1.95 13.75
CA ARG A 47 9.39 -2.93 14.39
C ARG A 47 8.52 -4.12 14.77
N ASP A 48 9.03 -5.35 14.60
CA ASP A 48 8.37 -6.63 14.92
C ASP A 48 7.50 -7.27 13.83
N LYS A 49 7.27 -8.57 14.00
CA LYS A 49 6.55 -9.46 13.08
C LYS A 49 5.02 -9.33 13.18
N HIS A 50 4.51 -8.31 13.85
CA HIS A 50 3.08 -8.08 13.98
C HIS A 50 2.43 -7.95 12.60
N VAL A 51 1.28 -8.60 12.40
CA VAL A 51 0.62 -8.70 11.08
C VAL A 51 0.34 -7.33 10.45
N VAL A 52 -0.07 -6.35 11.26
CA VAL A 52 -0.31 -4.98 10.82
C VAL A 52 0.98 -4.34 10.29
N ASN A 53 2.12 -4.60 10.94
CA ASN A 53 3.42 -4.10 10.51
C ASN A 53 3.91 -4.80 9.24
N ALA A 54 3.61 -6.09 9.06
CA ALA A 54 3.88 -6.81 7.82
C ALA A 54 3.06 -6.25 6.65
N LEU A 55 1.77 -5.96 6.88
CA LEU A 55 0.90 -5.37 5.87
C LEU A 55 1.38 -3.99 5.42
N PHE A 56 1.73 -3.12 6.37
CA PHE A 56 2.20 -1.78 6.01
C PHE A 56 3.53 -1.80 5.26
N ARG A 57 4.42 -2.75 5.57
CA ARG A 57 5.62 -2.99 4.78
C ARG A 57 5.28 -3.45 3.36
N ALA A 58 4.30 -4.34 3.20
CA ALA A 58 3.82 -4.76 1.88
C ALA A 58 3.23 -3.57 1.10
N LEU A 59 2.42 -2.73 1.73
CA LEU A 59 1.88 -1.52 1.11
C LEU A 59 2.99 -0.58 0.65
N LEU A 60 4.00 -0.32 1.49
CA LEU A 60 5.14 0.51 1.11
C LEU A 60 5.92 -0.08 -0.08
N ALA A 61 6.12 -1.40 -0.10
CA ALA A 61 6.75 -2.08 -1.22
C ALA A 61 5.92 -1.96 -2.51
N SER A 62 4.59 -2.11 -2.43
CA SER A 62 3.70 -1.92 -3.59
C SER A 62 3.74 -0.49 -4.12
N LEU A 63 3.77 0.52 -3.25
CA LEU A 63 3.94 1.92 -3.66
C LEU A 63 5.22 2.10 -4.49
N VAL A 64 6.35 1.55 -4.01
CA VAL A 64 7.64 1.60 -4.72
C VAL A 64 7.54 0.94 -6.08
N TYR A 65 6.99 -0.28 -6.09
CA TYR A 65 6.88 -1.10 -7.28
C TYR A 65 6.03 -0.43 -8.36
N HIS A 66 4.85 0.10 -8.01
CA HIS A 66 3.96 0.68 -9.01
C HIS A 66 4.46 2.00 -9.59
N VAL A 67 5.18 2.82 -8.82
CA VAL A 67 5.84 4.01 -9.36
C VAL A 67 6.88 3.61 -10.40
N TRP A 68 7.72 2.62 -10.08
CA TRP A 68 8.70 2.07 -11.03
C TRP A 68 8.01 1.47 -12.27
N GLN A 69 6.97 0.67 -12.06
CA GLN A 69 6.23 0.00 -13.13
C GLN A 69 5.57 1.01 -14.07
N GLU A 70 4.90 2.03 -13.54
CA GLU A 70 4.23 3.05 -14.34
C GLU A 70 5.22 3.87 -15.16
N ARG A 71 6.36 4.21 -14.55
CA ARG A 71 7.43 4.91 -15.25
C ARG A 71 7.96 4.09 -16.43
N ASN A 72 8.21 2.80 -16.21
CA ASN A 72 8.67 1.91 -17.28
C ASN A 72 7.61 1.72 -18.37
N CYS A 73 6.33 1.59 -18.02
CA CYS A 73 5.25 1.54 -19.00
C CYS A 73 5.21 2.80 -19.88
N ARG A 74 5.40 4.00 -19.29
CA ARG A 74 5.43 5.26 -20.04
C ARG A 74 6.62 5.36 -21.00
N VAL A 75 7.80 4.93 -20.54
CA VAL A 75 9.04 5.03 -21.32
C VAL A 75 9.11 3.98 -22.42
N PHE A 76 8.79 2.72 -22.10
CA PHE A 76 9.06 1.59 -22.99
C PHE A 76 7.83 1.04 -23.71
N GLN A 77 6.62 1.29 -23.19
CA GLN A 77 5.37 0.79 -23.76
C GLN A 77 4.47 1.92 -24.26
N HIS A 78 4.84 3.18 -24.02
CA HIS A 78 4.04 4.37 -24.33
C HIS A 78 2.60 4.31 -23.79
N THR A 79 2.40 3.58 -22.69
CA THR A 79 1.12 3.49 -22.00
C THR A 79 1.17 4.27 -20.69
N SER A 80 0.04 4.81 -20.27
CA SER A 80 -0.08 5.52 -19.00
C SER A 80 -1.41 5.20 -18.33
N ARG A 81 -1.36 4.95 -17.02
CA ARG A 81 -2.54 4.80 -16.17
C ARG A 81 -2.72 6.05 -15.32
N THR A 82 -3.96 6.29 -14.88
CA THR A 82 -4.20 7.40 -13.96
C THR A 82 -3.67 7.07 -12.56
N PRO A 83 -3.28 8.07 -11.75
CA PRO A 83 -2.91 7.86 -10.37
C PRO A 83 -3.96 7.09 -9.56
N LEU A 84 -5.24 7.38 -9.81
CA LEU A 84 -6.37 6.71 -9.16
C LEU A 84 -6.48 5.23 -9.54
N ASP A 85 -6.28 4.87 -10.81
CA ASP A 85 -6.35 3.47 -11.25
C ASP A 85 -5.29 2.62 -10.57
N ILE A 86 -4.07 3.13 -10.50
CA ILE A 86 -2.96 2.45 -9.84
C ILE A 86 -3.20 2.40 -8.33
N ALA A 87 -3.72 3.47 -7.73
CA ALA A 87 -4.08 3.48 -6.31
C ALA A 87 -5.12 2.41 -5.95
N ARG A 88 -6.17 2.26 -6.78
CA ARG A 88 -7.17 1.20 -6.61
C ARG A 88 -6.55 -0.19 -6.72
N ARG A 89 -5.69 -0.43 -7.72
CA ARG A 89 -4.98 -1.71 -7.88
C ARG A 89 -4.13 -2.02 -6.65
N THR A 90 -3.32 -1.06 -6.19
CA THR A 90 -2.49 -1.23 -5.00
C THR A 90 -3.32 -1.57 -3.77
N VAL A 91 -4.45 -0.90 -3.55
CA VAL A 91 -5.33 -1.20 -2.42
C VAL A 91 -5.93 -2.59 -2.54
N ASN A 92 -6.40 -2.98 -3.74
CA ASN A 92 -6.94 -4.31 -3.98
C ASN A 92 -5.90 -5.40 -3.77
N ASP A 93 -4.68 -5.25 -4.28
CA ASP A 93 -3.58 -6.22 -4.09
C ASP A 93 -3.29 -6.45 -2.60
N ILE A 94 -3.40 -5.38 -1.80
CA ILE A 94 -3.21 -5.45 -0.35
C ILE A 94 -4.42 -6.09 0.34
N CYS A 95 -5.65 -5.82 -0.10
CA CYS A 95 -6.84 -6.51 0.38
C CYS A 95 -6.78 -8.01 0.09
N ASP A 96 -6.40 -8.41 -1.12
CA ASP A 96 -6.23 -9.80 -1.53
C ASP A 96 -5.13 -10.48 -0.72
N LEU A 97 -4.05 -9.75 -0.41
CA LEU A 97 -3.02 -10.24 0.51
C LEU A 97 -3.57 -10.47 1.92
N ILE A 98 -4.43 -9.59 2.45
CA ILE A 98 -5.03 -9.79 3.78
C ILE A 98 -5.92 -11.03 3.79
N ILE A 99 -6.76 -11.17 2.76
CA ILE A 99 -7.71 -12.29 2.63
C ILE A 99 -6.95 -13.62 2.49
N SER A 100 -5.94 -13.68 1.64
CA SER A 100 -5.15 -14.90 1.39
C SER A 100 -4.28 -15.35 2.58
N LYS A 101 -4.05 -14.49 3.57
CA LYS A 101 -3.23 -14.82 4.74
C LYS A 101 -3.99 -15.58 5.83
N GLU A 102 -5.31 -15.78 5.68
CA GLU A 102 -6.16 -16.52 6.63
C GLU A 102 -5.84 -16.17 8.10
N LEU A 103 -5.85 -14.86 8.39
CA LEU A 103 -5.35 -14.36 9.67
C LEU A 103 -6.23 -14.85 10.83
N PRO A 104 -5.63 -15.26 11.97
CA PRO A 104 -6.40 -15.71 13.12
C PRO A 104 -7.33 -14.59 13.64
N PRO A 105 -8.48 -14.92 14.26
CA PRO A 105 -9.54 -13.99 14.64
C PRO A 105 -9.20 -13.07 15.84
N THR A 106 -7.99 -12.53 15.88
CA THR A 106 -7.47 -11.65 16.93
C THR A 106 -8.04 -10.23 16.83
N VAL A 107 -7.93 -9.45 17.92
CA VAL A 107 -8.29 -8.02 17.93
C VAL A 107 -7.55 -7.26 16.83
N SER A 108 -6.27 -7.55 16.61
CA SER A 108 -5.45 -6.94 15.56
C SER A 108 -5.94 -7.28 14.16
N SER A 109 -6.28 -8.54 13.90
CA SER A 109 -6.84 -8.98 12.61
C SER A 109 -8.20 -8.33 12.36
N ARG A 110 -9.10 -8.35 13.35
CA ARG A 110 -10.42 -7.67 13.24
C ARG A 110 -10.27 -6.17 13.01
N GLY A 111 -9.31 -5.52 13.69
CA GLY A 111 -8.96 -4.13 13.47
C GLY A 111 -8.46 -3.86 12.05
N LEU A 112 -7.66 -4.78 11.50
CA LEU A 112 -7.16 -4.72 10.13
C LEU A 112 -8.29 -4.80 9.09
N TYR A 113 -9.17 -5.80 9.22
CA TYR A 113 -10.32 -5.96 8.33
C TYR A 113 -11.24 -4.73 8.36
N ARG A 114 -11.50 -4.18 9.56
CA ARG A 114 -12.28 -2.93 9.70
C ARG A 114 -11.59 -1.74 9.06
N LEU A 115 -10.28 -1.57 9.30
CA LEU A 115 -9.51 -0.46 8.75
C LEU A 115 -9.52 -0.47 7.21
N TRP A 116 -9.44 -1.66 6.62
CA TRP A 116 -9.41 -1.86 5.17
C TRP A 116 -10.78 -2.13 4.54
N GLN A 117 -11.87 -2.04 5.34
CA GLN A 117 -13.25 -2.29 4.90
C GLN A 117 -13.45 -3.65 4.20
N ILE A 118 -12.67 -4.65 4.61
CA ILE A 118 -12.78 -6.01 4.10
C ILE A 118 -13.89 -6.73 4.88
N PRO A 119 -14.85 -7.40 4.21
CA PRO A 119 -15.82 -8.25 4.88
C PRO A 119 -15.10 -9.30 5.73
N TRP A 120 -15.52 -9.44 6.99
CA TRP A 120 -14.99 -10.51 7.81
C TRP A 120 -15.39 -11.86 7.19
N PRO A 121 -14.47 -12.81 6.99
CA PRO A 121 -14.82 -14.14 6.49
C PRO A 121 -15.76 -14.76 7.52
N VAL A 122 -17.03 -14.92 7.16
CA VAL A 122 -18.01 -15.60 8.00
C VAL A 122 -17.55 -17.04 8.13
N GLU A 123 -17.34 -17.52 9.35
CA GLU A 123 -16.98 -18.91 9.63
C GLU A 123 -18.10 -19.82 9.10
N GLU A 124 -17.92 -20.40 7.91
CA GLU A 124 -18.79 -21.45 7.37
C GLU A 124 -18.46 -22.83 7.98
N SER A 125 -17.91 -22.84 9.21
CA SER A 125 -17.37 -24.02 9.91
C SER A 125 -18.11 -24.37 11.21
N ALA A 126 -19.29 -23.79 11.45
CA ALA A 126 -20.18 -24.19 12.56
C ALA A 126 -21.41 -24.99 12.09
N ARG A 127 -21.32 -25.64 10.92
CA ARG A 127 -22.35 -26.58 10.43
C ARG A 127 -21.71 -27.83 9.87
N LEU A 128 -21.22 -28.70 10.76
CA LEU A 128 -21.30 -30.16 10.66
C LEU A 128 -21.28 -30.74 12.08
#